data_AF-A0ABD1Q808-F1
#
_entry.id   AF-A0ABD1Q808-F1
#
_cell.length_a   1.000
_cell.length_b   1.000
_cell.length_c   1.000
_cell.angle_alpha   90.00
_cell.angle_beta   90.00
_cell.angle_gamma   90.00
#
_symmetry.space_group_name_H-M   'P 1'
#
loop_
_entity.id
_entity.type
_entity.pdbx_description
1 polymer ?
#
loop_
_entity_poly.entity_id
_entity_poly.type
_entity_poly.pdbx_seq_one_letter_code
_entity_poly.pdbx_strand_id
1 'polypeptide(L)'
;MLFRGQALISAHVLHGHTIEALNKFKEMEAEGFWPDKVAFLAVLSSCRHIGDVEQGMELFGQMKSKYRVEPEMDHYLLVVDLLARYGKSTIIKICRYIHI
;
A
#
# COMPACT_ATOMS: atom_id res chain seq x y z
N MET A 1 27.47 -6.66 -4.74
CA MET A 1 26.21 -6.96 -5.47
C MET A 1 25.23 -7.49 -4.42
N LEU A 2 24.06 -6.94 -4.09
CA LEU A 2 23.14 -6.00 -4.74
C LEU A 2 22.37 -5.22 -3.64
N PHE A 3 22.81 -4.00 -3.29
CA PHE A 3 22.00 -3.03 -2.51
C PHE A 3 21.31 -2.04 -3.48
N ARG A 4 20.56 -2.56 -4.46
CA ARG A 4 19.94 -1.73 -5.53
C ARG A 4 18.51 -1.25 -5.23
N GLY A 5 17.86 -1.69 -4.16
CA GLY A 5 16.43 -1.39 -3.91
C GLY A 5 16.12 -0.33 -2.84
N GLN A 6 16.97 -0.18 -1.81
CA GLN A 6 16.58 0.64 -0.63
C GLN A 6 16.63 2.16 -0.89
N ALA A 7 17.56 2.62 -1.74
CA ALA A 7 17.75 4.05 -1.98
C ALA A 7 16.71 4.66 -2.94
N LEU A 8 16.18 3.88 -3.89
CA LEU A 8 15.19 4.37 -4.85
C LEU A 8 13.81 4.57 -4.22
N ILE A 9 13.41 3.66 -3.33
CA ILE A 9 12.08 3.72 -2.72
C ILE A 9 12.03 4.77 -1.61
N SER A 10 13.11 4.94 -0.83
CA SER A 10 13.17 5.94 0.26
C SER A 10 13.08 7.39 -0.26
N ALA A 11 13.49 7.65 -1.51
CA ALA A 11 13.41 8.98 -2.11
C ALA A 11 12.06 9.28 -2.80
N HIS A 12 11.30 8.26 -3.22
CA HIS A 12 10.02 8.47 -3.93
C HIS A 12 8.80 8.62 -3.01
N VAL A 13 8.92 8.22 -1.74
CA VAL A 13 7.88 8.43 -0.72
C VAL A 13 7.69 9.92 -0.37
N LEU A 14 8.64 10.80 -0.73
CA LEU A 14 8.61 12.22 -0.36
C LEU A 14 7.97 13.17 -1.40
N HIS A 15 7.69 12.73 -2.64
CA HIS A 15 7.42 13.67 -3.74
C HIS A 15 6.16 13.42 -4.58
N GLY A 16 5.09 12.85 -4.00
CA GLY A 16 3.76 12.95 -4.63
C GLY A 16 3.61 12.25 -5.99
N HIS A 17 4.50 11.33 -6.33
CA HIS A 17 4.42 10.54 -7.56
C HIS A 17 3.60 9.27 -7.36
N THR A 18 2.35 9.49 -6.97
CA THR A 18 1.32 8.47 -6.73
C THR A 18 1.20 7.46 -7.89
N ILE A 19 1.31 7.94 -9.12
CA ILE A 19 1.17 7.14 -10.35
C ILE A 19 2.43 6.30 -10.64
N GLU A 20 3.62 6.83 -10.33
CA GLU A 20 4.88 6.11 -10.59
C GLU A 20 5.04 4.91 -9.66
N ALA A 21 4.62 5.02 -8.40
CA ALA A 21 4.63 3.90 -7.46
C ALA A 21 3.73 2.74 -7.92
N LEU A 22 2.53 3.06 -8.43
CA LEU A 22 1.62 2.06 -9.02
C LEU A 22 2.22 1.40 -10.26
N ASN A 23 2.84 2.17 -11.14
CA ASN A 23 3.50 1.64 -12.34
C ASN A 23 4.68 0.74 -11.99
N LYS A 24 5.50 1.13 -11.01
CA LYS A 24 6.63 0.31 -10.53
C LYS A 24 6.18 -0.96 -9.83
N PHE A 25 5.08 -0.91 -9.08
CA PHE A 25 4.51 -2.13 -8.50
C PHE A 25 4.06 -3.12 -9.59
N LYS A 26 3.41 -2.62 -10.65
CA LYS A 26 3.00 -3.45 -11.80
C LYS A 26 4.18 -4.00 -12.58
N GLU A 27 5.23 -3.21 -12.78
CA GLU A 27 6.47 -3.68 -13.41
C GLU A 27 7.15 -4.76 -12.56
N MET A 28 7.20 -4.61 -11.23
CA MET A 28 7.72 -5.63 -10.33
C MET A 28 6.94 -6.94 -10.45
N GLU A 29 5.60 -6.88 -10.49
CA GLU A 29 4.77 -8.07 -10.74
C GLU A 29 5.06 -8.71 -12.11
N ALA A 30 5.19 -7.91 -13.16
CA ALA A 30 5.43 -8.39 -14.52
C ALA A 30 6.82 -9.04 -14.68
N GLU A 31 7.81 -8.52 -13.97
CA GLU A 31 9.18 -9.05 -13.92
C GLU A 31 9.33 -10.25 -12.96
N GLY A 32 8.27 -10.62 -12.23
CA GLY A 32 8.27 -11.74 -11.28
C GLY A 32 8.97 -11.43 -9.94
N PHE A 33 9.21 -10.16 -9.65
CA PHE A 33 9.73 -9.72 -8.36
C PHE A 33 8.61 -9.64 -7.32
N TRP A 34 8.89 -10.15 -6.13
CA TRP A 34 7.96 -10.09 -5.00
C TRP A 34 8.01 -8.69 -4.37
N PRO A 35 6.90 -7.93 -4.38
CA PRO A 35 6.82 -6.65 -3.69
C PRO A 35 7.08 -6.84 -2.19
N ASP A 36 7.90 -5.99 -1.62
CA ASP A 36 8.17 -5.96 -0.19
C ASP A 36 7.21 -5.01 0.55
N LYS A 37 7.33 -4.95 1.86
CA LYS A 37 6.53 -4.05 2.71
C LYS A 37 6.63 -2.57 2.28
N VAL A 38 7.78 -2.11 1.80
CA VAL A 38 7.97 -0.72 1.42
C VAL A 38 7.24 -0.42 0.11
N ALA A 39 7.25 -1.38 -0.83
CA ALA A 39 6.46 -1.30 -2.05
C ALA A 39 4.95 -1.23 -1.73
N PHE A 40 4.46 -2.01 -0.78
CA PHE A 40 3.06 -1.92 -0.34
C PHE A 40 2.72 -0.58 0.32
N LEU A 41 3.60 -0.03 1.16
CA LEU A 41 3.40 1.31 1.72
C LEU A 41 3.27 2.37 0.63
N ALA A 42 4.16 2.33 -0.38
CA ALA A 42 4.12 3.28 -1.48
C ALA A 42 2.79 3.20 -2.25
N VAL A 43 2.32 2.00 -2.58
CA VAL A 43 1.08 1.84 -3.34
C VAL A 43 -0.17 2.11 -2.52
N LEU A 44 -0.21 1.74 -1.24
CA LEU A 44 -1.34 2.08 -0.36
C LEU A 44 -1.43 3.60 -0.15
N SER A 45 -0.29 4.28 -0.04
CA SER A 45 -0.25 5.75 0.00
C SER A 45 -0.74 6.35 -1.31
N SER A 46 -0.38 5.76 -2.44
CA SER A 46 -0.92 6.13 -3.75
C SER A 46 -2.44 6.01 -3.81
N CYS A 47 -3.00 4.85 -3.45
CA CYS A 47 -4.45 4.61 -3.40
C CYS A 47 -5.16 5.61 -2.49
N ARG A 48 -4.58 5.89 -1.32
CA ARG A 48 -5.02 6.93 -0.38
C ARG A 48 -5.10 8.32 -1.02
N HIS A 49 -4.10 8.72 -1.82
CA HIS A 49 -4.08 10.04 -2.45
C HIS A 49 -5.11 10.21 -3.57
N ILE A 50 -5.35 9.16 -4.38
CA ILE A 50 -6.36 9.20 -5.46
C ILE A 50 -7.77 8.83 -4.98
N GLY A 51 -7.90 8.30 -3.76
CA GLY A 51 -9.17 7.85 -3.20
C GLY A 51 -9.67 6.52 -3.76
N ASP A 52 -8.78 5.69 -4.30
CA ASP A 52 -9.12 4.36 -4.84
C ASP A 52 -9.18 3.32 -3.72
N VAL A 53 -10.35 3.26 -3.08
CA VAL A 53 -10.62 2.36 -1.95
C VAL A 53 -10.60 0.89 -2.37
N GLU A 54 -11.12 0.57 -3.56
CA GLU A 54 -11.23 -0.80 -4.05
C GLU A 54 -9.83 -1.40 -4.26
N GLN A 55 -8.98 -0.70 -5.00
CA GLN A 55 -7.61 -1.14 -5.25
C GLN A 55 -6.78 -1.19 -3.95
N GLY A 56 -6.90 -0.19 -3.08
CA GLY A 56 -6.18 -0.18 -1.81
C GLY A 56 -6.52 -1.38 -0.91
N MET A 57 -7.80 -1.76 -0.84
CA MET A 57 -8.24 -2.92 -0.06
C MET A 57 -7.84 -4.25 -0.69
N GLU A 58 -7.90 -4.36 -2.02
CA GLU A 58 -7.44 -5.55 -2.74
C GLU A 58 -5.96 -5.80 -2.47
N LEU A 59 -5.12 -4.79 -2.66
CA LEU A 59 -3.67 -4.90 -2.43
C LEU A 59 -3.34 -5.25 -0.98
N PHE A 60 -4.02 -4.62 -0.02
CA PHE A 60 -3.86 -4.93 1.39
C PHE A 60 -4.23 -6.39 1.72
N GLY A 61 -5.31 -6.92 1.14
CA GLY A 61 -5.69 -8.33 1.29
C GLY A 61 -4.70 -9.29 0.61
N GLN A 62 -4.11 -8.87 -0.51
CA GLN A 62 -3.10 -9.65 -1.21
C GLN A 62 -1.76 -9.72 -0.47
N MET A 63 -1.41 -8.74 0.39
CA MET A 63 -0.15 -8.73 1.15
C MET A 63 0.10 -10.08 1.84
N LYS A 64 -0.87 -10.55 2.63
CA LYS A 64 -0.73 -11.81 3.37
C LYS A 64 -1.04 -13.03 2.51
N SER A 65 -2.09 -12.97 1.71
CA SER A 65 -2.62 -14.13 0.97
C SER A 65 -1.78 -14.52 -0.25
N LYS A 66 -1.32 -13.53 -1.03
CA LYS A 66 -0.52 -13.71 -2.24
C LYS A 66 0.96 -13.56 -1.92
N TYR A 67 1.35 -12.45 -1.27
CA TYR A 67 2.76 -12.06 -1.14
C TYR A 67 3.45 -12.53 0.15
N ARG A 68 2.70 -13.12 1.09
CA ARG A 68 3.20 -13.55 2.41
C ARG A 68 3.94 -12.43 3.18
N VAL A 69 3.58 -11.19 2.92
CA VAL A 69 4.06 -10.00 3.63
C VAL A 69 3.09 -9.72 4.77
N GLU A 70 3.58 -9.71 6.00
CA GLU A 70 2.76 -9.35 7.15
C GLU A 70 2.58 -7.82 7.20
N PRO A 71 1.34 -7.32 7.30
CA PRO A 71 1.12 -5.88 7.42
C PRO A 71 1.66 -5.33 8.74
N GLU A 72 2.42 -4.23 8.65
CA GLU A 72 2.88 -3.44 9.79
C GLU A 72 1.94 -2.26 10.07
N MET A 73 2.07 -1.61 11.23
CA MET A 73 1.22 -0.51 11.71
C MET A 73 0.98 0.58 10.66
N ASP A 74 2.01 0.96 9.89
CA ASP A 74 1.92 1.98 8.85
C ASP A 74 0.95 1.59 7.72
N HIS A 75 0.88 0.31 7.36
CA HIS A 75 -0.06 -0.16 6.32
C HIS A 75 -1.50 -0.05 6.81
N TYR A 76 -1.75 -0.40 8.08
CA TYR A 76 -3.07 -0.24 8.70
C TYR A 76 -3.48 1.23 8.75
N LEU A 77 -2.55 2.13 9.10
CA LEU A 77 -2.80 3.56 9.14
C LEU A 77 -3.24 4.10 7.77
N LEU A 78 -2.55 3.70 6.69
CA LEU A 78 -2.90 4.11 5.33
C LEU A 78 -4.28 3.61 4.90
N VAL A 79 -4.61 2.36 5.21
CA VAL A 79 -5.93 1.78 4.89
C VAL A 79 -7.04 2.46 5.70
N VAL A 80 -6.82 2.70 6.99
CA VAL A 80 -7.78 3.41 7.85
C VAL A 80 -8.01 4.83 7.36
N ASP A 81 -6.95 5.58 7.01
CA ASP A 81 -7.10 6.95 6.51
C ASP A 81 -7.77 6.99 5.12
N LEU A 82 -7.44 6.05 4.22
CA LEU A 82 -8.13 5.87 2.93
C LEU A 82 -9.63 5.61 3.13
N LEU A 83 -9.99 4.66 4.00
CA LEU A 83 -11.38 4.35 4.31
C LEU A 83 -12.11 5.49 5.02
N ALA A 84 -11.43 6.22 5.91
CA ALA A 84 -12.02 7.35 6.61
C ALA A 84 -12.39 8.50 5.67
N ARG A 85 -11.56 8.74 4.63
CA ARG A 85 -11.76 9.85 3.69
C ARG A 85 -12.70 9.50 2.53
N TYR A 86 -12.59 8.29 1.99
CA TYR A 86 -13.24 7.91 0.73
C TYR A 86 -14.21 6.74 0.88
N GLY A 87 -14.21 6.06 2.04
CA GLY A 87 -15.14 4.99 2.34
C GLY A 87 -16.54 5.55 2.55
N LYS A 88 -17.38 5.47 1.52
CA LYS A 88 -18.82 5.73 1.61
C LYS A 88 -19.42 4.85 2.72
N SER A 89 -19.70 5.43 3.88
CA SER A 89 -20.43 4.84 5.02
C SER A 89 -19.73 3.75 5.86
N THR A 90 -18.44 3.87 6.19
CA THR A 90 -17.72 2.80 6.95
C THR A 90 -17.01 3.25 8.24
N ILE A 91 -17.55 4.21 9.00
CA ILE A 91 -17.05 4.49 10.37
C ILE A 91 -17.15 3.24 11.27
N ILE A 92 -18.11 2.34 11.01
CA ILE A 92 -18.36 1.13 11.82
C ILE A 92 -17.30 0.02 11.62
N LYS A 93 -16.60 -0.08 10.48
CA LYS A 93 -15.54 -1.11 10.30
C LYS A 93 -14.17 -0.68 10.84
N ILE A 94 -13.87 0.62 10.89
CA ILE A 94 -12.61 1.11 11.47
C ILE A 94 -12.49 0.70 12.95
N CYS A 95 -13.59 0.78 13.70
CA CYS A 95 -13.63 0.31 15.10
C CYS A 95 -13.33 -1.19 15.24
N ARG A 96 -13.60 -2.00 14.20
CA ARG A 96 -13.33 -3.45 14.19
C ARG A 96 -11.87 -3.78 13.83
N TYR A 97 -11.16 -2.85 13.18
CA TYR A 97 -9.72 -2.95 12.91
C TYR A 97 -8.85 -2.44 14.07
N ILE A 98 -9.39 -1.56 14.93
CA ILE A 98 -8.70 -1.04 16.13
C ILE A 98 -8.86 -1.99 17.33
N HIS A 99 -9.80 -2.93 17.30
CA HIS A 99 -9.89 -3.97 18.33
C HIS A 99 -8.87 -5.09 18.10
N ILE A 100 -7.62 -4.79 18.48
CA ILE A 100 -6.82 -5.70 19.31
C ILE A 100 -7.56 -5.91 20.64
#